data_AF-A0A6N6S7C0-F1
#
_entry.id   AF-A0A6N6S7C0-F1
#
_cell.length_a   1.000
_cell.length_b   1.000
_cell.length_c   1.000
_cell.angle_alpha   90.00
_cell.angle_beta   90.00
_cell.angle_gamma   90.00
#
_symmetry.space_group_name_H-M   'P 1'
#
loop_
_entity.id
_entity.type
_entity.pdbx_description
1 polymer ?
#
loop_
_entity_poly.entity_id
_entity_poly.type
_entity_poly.pdbx_seq_one_letter_code
_entity_poly.pdbx_strand_id
1 'polypeptide(L)'
;MFGFKKHKRNDEELSRQYVRQVFAVGRETCPTIAEAIQTTTQGDVAFPVNDDASLEISLAILGTSLAVLKGHSQVMTADRGAEVETFCKRLIERDYDLPTDAAGKLNASLDEYQGAFQKSIANKNNPFGDITGIMLCRCLGSRAAELCLPGTGSLNPFIHQVVGDLMTLTITQTMTFWKGK
;
A
#
# COMPACT_ATOMS: atom_id res chain seq x y z
N MET A 1 -7.37 1.27 -35.49
CA MET A 1 -8.14 1.90 -34.38
C MET A 1 -8.87 0.89 -33.46
N PHE A 2 -9.13 -0.36 -33.88
CA PHE A 2 -9.84 -1.36 -33.05
C PHE A 2 -9.00 -2.05 -31.96
N GLY A 3 -7.68 -2.16 -32.12
CA GLY A 3 -6.79 -2.78 -31.11
C GLY A 3 -6.64 -1.97 -29.82
N PHE A 4 -6.62 -0.63 -29.93
CA PHE A 4 -6.44 0.28 -28.79
C PHE A 4 -7.62 0.24 -27.81
N LYS A 5 -8.85 0.16 -28.32
CA LYS A 5 -10.06 0.03 -27.47
C LYS A 5 -10.14 -1.33 -26.77
N LYS A 6 -9.61 -2.40 -27.39
CA LYS A 6 -9.61 -3.75 -26.81
C LYS A 6 -8.57 -3.87 -25.68
N HIS A 7 -7.40 -3.27 -25.85
CA HIS A 7 -6.39 -3.18 -24.77
C HIS A 7 -6.90 -2.39 -23.57
N LYS A 8 -7.47 -1.19 -23.78
CA LYS A 8 -8.01 -0.37 -22.68
C LYS A 8 -9.09 -1.06 -21.86
N ARG A 9 -9.97 -1.83 -22.50
CA ARG A 9 -11.02 -2.59 -21.81
C ARG A 9 -10.47 -3.77 -21.01
N ASN A 10 -9.36 -4.35 -21.46
CA ASN A 10 -8.67 -5.42 -20.74
C ASN A 10 -7.93 -4.88 -19.51
N ASP A 11 -7.22 -3.75 -19.65
CA ASP A 11 -6.49 -3.14 -18.55
C ASP A 11 -7.43 -2.60 -17.46
N GLU A 12 -8.60 -2.05 -17.80
CA GLU A 12 -9.60 -1.66 -16.79
C GLU A 12 -10.09 -2.87 -15.97
N GLU A 13 -10.38 -4.00 -16.62
CA GLU A 13 -10.82 -5.22 -15.93
C GLU A 13 -9.70 -5.82 -15.07
N LEU A 14 -8.47 -5.84 -15.59
CA LEU A 14 -7.29 -6.28 -14.83
C LEU A 14 -7.03 -5.37 -13.63
N SER A 15 -7.17 -4.05 -13.77
CA SER A 15 -7.09 -3.10 -12.67
C SER A 15 -8.15 -3.38 -11.61
N ARG A 16 -9.39 -3.73 -12.00
CA ARG A 16 -10.44 -4.11 -11.05
C ARG A 16 -10.06 -5.35 -10.25
N GLN A 17 -9.60 -6.39 -10.94
CA GLN A 17 -9.14 -7.62 -10.29
C GLN A 17 -7.95 -7.33 -9.37
N TYR A 18 -7.04 -6.46 -9.80
CA TYR A 18 -5.88 -6.07 -9.03
C TYR A 18 -6.25 -5.36 -7.72
N VAL A 19 -7.13 -4.35 -7.78
CA VAL A 19 -7.63 -3.64 -6.59
C VAL A 19 -8.30 -4.62 -5.61
N ARG A 20 -9.16 -5.51 -6.11
CA ARG A 20 -9.83 -6.53 -5.27
C ARG A 20 -8.83 -7.47 -4.60
N GLN A 21 -7.82 -7.91 -5.34
CA GLN A 21 -6.77 -8.78 -4.81
C GLN A 21 -5.97 -8.04 -3.73
N VAL A 22 -5.54 -6.81 -3.96
CA VAL A 22 -4.77 -6.04 -2.97
C VAL A 22 -5.59 -5.82 -1.70
N PHE A 23 -6.89 -5.54 -1.81
CA PHE A 23 -7.76 -5.37 -0.65
C PHE A 23 -7.96 -6.68 0.13
N ALA A 24 -8.02 -7.82 -0.55
CA ALA A 24 -8.03 -9.12 0.11
C ALA A 24 -6.71 -9.38 0.85
N VAL A 25 -5.58 -9.15 0.18
CA VAL A 25 -4.25 -9.29 0.78
C VAL A 25 -4.07 -8.36 1.97
N GLY A 26 -4.53 -7.11 1.92
CA GLY A 26 -4.43 -6.19 3.06
C GLY A 26 -5.20 -6.66 4.28
N ARG A 27 -6.40 -7.23 4.10
CA ARG A 27 -7.17 -7.88 5.19
C ARG A 27 -6.44 -9.08 5.78
N GLU A 28 -5.80 -9.89 4.94
CA GLU A 28 -5.01 -11.06 5.39
C GLU A 28 -3.68 -10.65 6.05
N THR A 29 -3.10 -9.52 5.64
CA THR A 29 -1.82 -9.00 6.15
C THR A 29 -1.99 -8.31 7.50
N CYS A 30 -3.14 -7.69 7.76
CA CYS A 30 -3.44 -7.00 9.02
C CYS A 30 -3.17 -7.86 10.29
N PRO A 31 -3.71 -9.08 10.44
CA PRO A 31 -3.40 -9.92 11.60
C PRO A 31 -1.92 -10.30 11.68
N THR A 32 -1.24 -10.51 10.54
CA THR A 32 0.19 -10.83 10.50
C THR A 32 1.05 -9.66 11.00
N ILE A 33 0.71 -8.42 10.63
CA ILE A 33 1.37 -7.22 11.16
C ILE A 33 1.11 -7.10 12.67
N ALA A 34 -0.12 -7.37 13.11
CA ALA A 34 -0.46 -7.33 14.52
C ALA A 34 0.35 -8.35 15.34
N GLU A 35 0.45 -9.59 14.85
CA GLU A 35 1.27 -10.65 15.46
C GLU A 35 2.75 -10.28 15.51
N ALA A 36 3.28 -9.71 14.42
CA ALA A 36 4.67 -9.26 14.36
C ALA A 36 4.97 -8.15 15.38
N ILE A 37 4.08 -7.17 15.50
CA ILE A 37 4.21 -6.10 16.51
C ILE A 37 4.10 -6.68 17.92
N GLN A 38 3.12 -7.54 18.17
CA GLN A 38 2.92 -8.16 19.47
C GLN A 38 4.16 -8.97 19.89
N THR A 39 4.71 -9.77 18.97
CA THR A 39 5.92 -10.57 19.23
C THR A 39 7.12 -9.67 19.51
N THR A 40 7.32 -8.62 18.71
CA THR A 40 8.47 -7.73 18.83
C THR A 40 8.41 -6.86 20.09
N THR A 41 7.20 -6.55 20.55
CA THR A 41 6.95 -5.75 21.77
C THR A 41 6.70 -6.62 23.00
N GLN A 42 6.87 -7.94 22.91
CA GLN A 42 6.59 -8.88 24.01
C GLN A 42 5.16 -8.75 24.58
N GLY A 43 4.22 -8.30 23.76
CA GLY A 43 2.82 -8.09 24.13
C GLY A 43 2.47 -6.68 24.62
N ASP A 44 3.45 -5.77 24.76
CA ASP A 44 3.22 -4.43 25.32
C ASP A 44 2.37 -3.54 24.41
N VAL A 45 2.41 -3.75 23.09
CA VAL A 45 1.67 -2.93 22.13
C VAL A 45 0.67 -3.78 21.34
N ALA A 46 -0.60 -3.43 21.48
CA ALA A 46 -1.68 -4.03 20.69
C ALA A 46 -1.92 -3.25 19.39
N PHE A 47 -1.71 -3.90 18.25
CA PHE A 47 -2.08 -3.34 16.94
C PHE A 47 -3.55 -3.64 16.61
N PRO A 48 -4.32 -2.67 16.06
CA PRO A 48 -5.72 -2.90 15.73
C PRO A 48 -5.86 -3.88 14.56
N VAL A 49 -6.73 -4.88 14.74
CA VAL A 49 -7.18 -5.78 13.67
C VAL A 49 -8.64 -5.48 13.41
N ASN A 50 -8.89 -4.53 12.51
CA ASN A 50 -10.22 -4.06 12.12
C ASN A 50 -10.25 -3.60 10.66
N ASP A 51 -11.43 -3.22 10.17
CA ASP A 51 -11.63 -2.82 8.78
C ASP A 51 -10.83 -1.56 8.39
N ASP A 52 -10.73 -0.58 9.30
CA ASP A 52 -9.99 0.66 9.06
C ASP A 52 -8.49 0.41 8.91
N ALA A 53 -7.89 -0.38 9.81
CA ALA A 53 -6.49 -0.76 9.73
C ALA A 53 -6.21 -1.62 8.49
N SER A 54 -7.11 -2.55 8.17
CA SER A 54 -7.01 -3.39 6.97
C SER A 54 -7.09 -2.56 5.69
N LEU A 55 -7.96 -1.55 5.66
CA LEU A 55 -8.07 -0.62 4.54
C LEU A 55 -6.79 0.21 4.40
N GLU A 56 -6.25 0.76 5.49
CA GLU A 56 -5.02 1.54 5.44
C GLU A 56 -3.84 0.72 4.93
N ILE A 57 -3.69 -0.54 5.40
CA ILE A 57 -2.69 -1.48 4.89
C ILE A 57 -2.90 -1.75 3.40
N SER A 58 -4.15 -1.94 2.97
CA SER A 58 -4.49 -2.13 1.54
C SER A 58 -4.09 -0.92 0.70
N LEU A 59 -4.31 0.30 1.19
CA LEU A 59 -3.92 1.54 0.53
C LEU A 59 -2.39 1.70 0.47
N ALA A 60 -1.68 1.33 1.55
CA ALA A 60 -0.21 1.31 1.55
C ALA A 60 0.32 0.36 0.47
N ILE A 61 -0.18 -0.88 0.42
CA ILE A 61 0.21 -1.88 -0.58
C ILE A 61 -0.11 -1.38 -1.99
N LEU A 62 -1.34 -0.90 -2.24
CA LEU A 62 -1.77 -0.46 -3.56
C LEU A 62 -1.01 0.78 -4.01
N GLY A 63 -0.91 1.80 -3.16
CA GLY A 63 -0.21 3.05 -3.45
C GLY A 63 1.25 2.80 -3.80
N THR A 64 1.97 2.05 -2.97
CA THR A 64 3.37 1.69 -3.27
C THR A 64 3.49 0.85 -4.54
N SER A 65 2.61 -0.12 -4.75
CA SER A 65 2.63 -0.93 -5.98
C SER A 65 2.44 -0.06 -7.23
N LEU A 66 1.52 0.89 -7.21
CA LEU A 66 1.27 1.79 -8.34
C LEU A 66 2.49 2.68 -8.63
N ALA A 67 3.17 3.18 -7.58
CA ALA A 67 4.43 3.91 -7.77
C ALA A 67 5.51 3.04 -8.42
N VAL A 68 5.63 1.77 -8.01
CA VAL A 68 6.57 0.85 -8.64
C VAL A 68 6.21 0.60 -10.10
N LEU A 69 4.94 0.33 -10.41
CA LEU A 69 4.46 0.12 -11.78
C LEU A 69 4.74 1.31 -12.72
N LYS A 70 4.74 2.53 -12.19
CA LYS A 70 4.94 3.77 -12.97
C LYS A 70 6.39 4.12 -13.31
N GLY A 71 7.39 3.41 -12.78
CA GLY A 71 8.79 3.80 -13.07
C GLY A 71 9.87 2.84 -12.60
N HIS A 72 9.53 1.84 -11.80
CA HIS A 72 10.49 0.92 -11.17
C HIS A 72 10.13 -0.55 -11.38
N SER A 73 9.21 -0.82 -12.30
CA SER A 73 8.70 -2.15 -12.60
C SER A 73 9.33 -2.74 -13.85
N GLN A 74 9.64 -4.04 -13.81
CA GLN A 74 10.06 -4.81 -14.98
C GLN A 74 8.87 -5.47 -15.72
N VAL A 75 7.65 -5.39 -15.16
CA VAL A 75 6.49 -6.11 -15.70
C VAL A 75 5.62 -5.27 -16.64
N MET A 76 5.79 -3.94 -16.65
CA MET A 76 5.10 -3.05 -17.58
C MET A 76 5.86 -1.74 -17.80
N THR A 77 5.52 -1.01 -18.87
CA THR A 77 6.05 0.33 -19.14
C THR A 77 5.42 1.38 -18.21
N ALA A 78 6.13 2.49 -17.99
CA ALA A 78 5.65 3.62 -17.20
C ALA A 78 4.29 4.17 -17.69
N ASP A 79 4.13 4.32 -19.00
CA ASP A 79 2.89 4.82 -19.61
C ASP A 79 1.69 3.91 -19.30
N ARG A 80 1.87 2.59 -19.43
CA ARG A 80 0.82 1.62 -19.07
C ARG A 80 0.56 1.64 -17.56
N GLY A 81 1.60 1.78 -16.74
CA GLY A 81 1.47 1.93 -15.29
C GLY A 81 0.63 3.16 -14.89
N ALA A 82 0.79 4.29 -15.59
CA ALA A 82 -0.02 5.48 -15.38
C ALA A 82 -1.49 5.27 -15.79
N GLU A 83 -1.74 4.55 -16.90
CA GLU A 83 -3.11 4.17 -17.29
C GLU A 83 -3.76 3.25 -16.23
N VAL A 84 -3.02 2.24 -15.74
CA VAL A 84 -3.46 1.31 -14.69
C VAL A 84 -3.80 2.05 -13.39
N GLU A 85 -2.95 2.98 -12.95
CA GLU A 85 -3.23 3.85 -11.79
C GLU A 85 -4.56 4.59 -11.96
N THR A 86 -4.74 5.20 -13.14
CA THR A 86 -5.95 5.97 -13.45
C THR A 86 -7.20 5.09 -13.42
N PHE A 87 -7.09 3.83 -13.85
CA PHE A 87 -8.19 2.87 -13.72
C PHE A 87 -8.42 2.49 -12.25
N CYS A 88 -7.38 2.14 -11.49
CA CYS A 88 -7.50 1.76 -10.08
C CYS A 88 -8.18 2.85 -9.24
N LYS A 89 -7.77 4.12 -9.38
CA LYS A 89 -8.38 5.25 -8.65
C LYS A 89 -9.86 5.44 -8.98
N ARG A 90 -10.23 5.35 -10.27
CA ARG A 90 -11.63 5.42 -10.73
C ARG A 90 -12.46 4.23 -10.25
N LEU A 91 -11.86 3.05 -10.14
CA LEU A 91 -12.52 1.85 -9.65
C LEU A 91 -12.79 1.92 -8.15
N ILE A 92 -11.90 2.53 -7.37
CA ILE A 92 -12.14 2.77 -5.94
C ILE A 92 -13.35 3.70 -5.74
N GLU A 93 -13.48 4.73 -6.57
CA GLU A 93 -14.64 5.62 -6.57
C GLU A 93 -15.94 4.88 -6.96
N ARG A 94 -15.91 4.11 -8.06
CA ARG A 94 -17.12 3.54 -8.66
C ARG A 94 -17.59 2.24 -8.02
N ASP A 95 -16.68 1.30 -7.77
CA ASP A 95 -17.05 -0.09 -7.45
C ASP A 95 -17.32 -0.30 -5.95
N TYR A 96 -17.02 0.69 -5.09
CA TYR A 96 -17.30 0.66 -3.65
C TYR A 96 -18.46 1.61 -3.24
N ASP A 97 -19.13 2.24 -4.21
CA ASP A 97 -20.26 3.16 -4.01
C ASP A 97 -20.01 4.21 -2.92
N LEU A 98 -18.77 4.70 -2.85
CA LEU A 98 -18.35 5.64 -1.84
C LEU A 98 -18.81 7.05 -2.22
N PRO A 99 -19.29 7.86 -1.26
CA PRO A 99 -19.48 9.29 -1.48
C PRO A 99 -18.20 9.92 -2.05
N THR A 100 -18.32 10.89 -2.96
CA THR A 100 -17.17 11.53 -3.63
C THR A 100 -16.09 11.99 -2.65
N ASP A 101 -16.48 12.55 -1.50
CA ASP A 101 -15.56 13.01 -0.47
C ASP A 101 -14.78 11.86 0.20
N ALA A 102 -15.42 10.71 0.38
CA ALA A 102 -14.78 9.52 0.95
C ALA A 102 -13.79 8.91 -0.05
N ALA A 103 -14.19 8.79 -1.32
CA ALA A 103 -13.31 8.28 -2.36
C ALA A 103 -12.10 9.20 -2.61
N GLY A 104 -12.31 10.52 -2.55
CA GLY A 104 -11.22 11.51 -2.62
C GLY A 104 -10.18 11.33 -1.52
N LYS A 105 -10.59 11.00 -0.29
CA LYS A 105 -9.66 10.70 0.82
C LYS A 105 -8.86 9.42 0.61
N LEU A 106 -9.47 8.39 0.03
CA LEU A 106 -8.75 7.15 -0.31
C LEU A 106 -7.72 7.39 -1.41
N ASN A 107 -8.09 8.13 -2.46
CA ASN A 107 -7.17 8.47 -3.54
C ASN A 107 -6.03 9.38 -3.06
N ALA A 108 -6.32 10.34 -2.17
CA ALA A 108 -5.28 11.15 -1.52
C ALA A 108 -4.30 10.30 -0.70
N SER A 109 -4.80 9.26 -0.01
CA SER A 109 -3.95 8.32 0.73
C SER A 109 -3.06 7.50 -0.21
N LEU A 110 -3.58 7.03 -1.34
CA LEU A 110 -2.77 6.38 -2.36
C LEU A 110 -1.66 7.30 -2.89
N ASP A 111 -1.98 8.57 -3.12
CA ASP A 111 -1.02 9.57 -3.59
C ASP A 111 0.07 9.88 -2.56
N GLU A 112 -0.27 9.89 -1.28
CA GLU A 112 0.71 10.04 -0.21
C GLU A 112 1.71 8.87 -0.19
N TYR A 113 1.22 7.63 -0.28
CA TYR A 113 2.10 6.45 -0.36
C TYR A 113 2.94 6.43 -1.64
N GLN A 114 2.37 6.82 -2.78
CA GLN A 114 3.15 6.95 -4.01
C GLN A 114 4.26 8.01 -3.86
N GLY A 115 3.92 9.17 -3.31
CA GLY A 115 4.85 10.28 -3.09
C GLY A 115 5.95 9.93 -2.10
N ALA A 116 5.61 9.24 -1.02
CA ALA A 116 6.58 8.73 -0.05
C ALA A 116 7.59 7.79 -0.72
N PHE A 117 7.11 6.79 -1.49
CA PHE A 117 7.98 5.88 -2.23
C PHE A 117 8.93 6.63 -3.17
N GLN A 118 8.39 7.54 -4.00
CA GLN A 118 9.18 8.31 -4.96
C GLN A 118 10.23 9.19 -4.27
N LYS A 119 9.87 9.83 -3.17
CA LYS A 119 10.78 10.67 -2.37
C LYS A 119 11.91 9.83 -1.78
N SER A 120 11.63 8.65 -1.22
CA SER A 120 12.67 7.78 -0.66
C SER A 120 13.64 7.29 -1.73
N ILE A 121 13.13 6.88 -2.90
CA ILE A 121 13.98 6.48 -4.03
C ILE A 121 14.87 7.65 -4.49
N ALA A 122 14.32 8.85 -4.64
CA ALA A 122 15.07 10.04 -5.04
C ALA A 122 16.22 10.35 -4.05
N ASN A 123 15.99 10.10 -2.76
CA ASN A 123 16.96 10.29 -1.69
C ASN A 123 17.91 9.09 -1.47
N LYS A 124 17.80 8.02 -2.27
CA LYS A 124 18.54 6.76 -2.09
C LYS A 124 18.33 6.08 -0.73
N ASN A 125 17.16 6.31 -0.13
CA ASN A 125 16.73 5.64 1.11
C ASN A 125 15.96 4.36 0.78
N ASN A 126 15.75 3.51 1.79
CA ASN A 126 14.83 2.38 1.67
C ASN A 126 13.38 2.91 1.60
N PRO A 127 12.66 2.78 0.46
CA PRO A 127 11.31 3.30 0.33
C PRO A 127 10.30 2.60 1.23
N PHE A 128 10.49 1.31 1.51
CA PHE A 128 9.55 0.55 2.32
C PHE A 128 9.58 0.97 3.80
N GLY A 129 10.69 1.56 4.24
CA GLY A 129 10.81 2.14 5.58
C GLY A 129 9.85 3.32 5.78
N ASP A 130 9.84 4.28 4.85
CA ASP A 130 8.99 5.47 4.94
C ASP A 130 7.49 5.09 4.81
N ILE A 131 7.17 4.19 3.88
CA ILE A 131 5.80 3.65 3.70
C ILE A 131 5.30 3.00 4.98
N THR A 132 6.13 2.15 5.60
CA THR A 132 5.77 1.45 6.83
C THR A 132 5.56 2.42 7.98
N GLY A 133 6.41 3.44 8.10
CA GLY A 133 6.24 4.50 9.11
C GLY A 133 4.91 5.22 8.98
N ILE A 134 4.55 5.66 7.77
CA ILE A 134 3.27 6.33 7.50
C ILE A 134 2.08 5.41 7.84
N MET A 135 2.12 4.16 7.37
CA MET A 135 1.07 3.18 7.62
C MET A 135 0.87 2.89 9.11
N LEU A 136 1.95 2.65 9.86
CA LEU A 136 1.87 2.40 11.30
C LEU A 136 1.28 3.61 12.05
N CYS A 137 1.72 4.82 11.70
CA CYS A 137 1.19 6.05 12.29
C CYS A 137 -0.32 6.21 12.04
N ARG A 138 -0.79 5.90 10.83
CA ARG A 138 -2.21 6.02 10.48
C ARG A 138 -3.07 4.94 11.12
N CYS A 139 -2.57 3.70 11.21
CA CYS A 139 -3.27 2.60 11.89
C CYS A 139 -3.38 2.81 13.40
N LEU A 140 -2.34 3.35 14.06
CA LEU A 140 -2.29 3.49 15.51
C LEU A 140 -2.69 4.87 16.03
N GLY A 141 -2.67 5.90 15.18
CA GLY A 141 -2.89 7.28 15.60
C GLY A 141 -1.92 7.71 16.70
N SER A 142 -2.44 8.26 17.80
CA SER A 142 -1.63 8.68 18.95
C SER A 142 -0.84 7.53 19.60
N ARG A 143 -1.31 6.28 19.45
CA ARG A 143 -0.64 5.09 19.98
C ARG A 143 0.61 4.70 19.21
N ALA A 144 0.89 5.32 18.07
CA ALA A 144 2.13 5.08 17.33
C ALA A 144 3.37 5.39 18.17
N ALA A 145 3.27 6.30 19.15
CA ALA A 145 4.33 6.60 20.10
C ALA A 145 4.72 5.40 20.98
N GLU A 146 3.82 4.43 21.18
CA GLU A 146 4.10 3.18 21.92
C GLU A 146 5.11 2.30 21.16
N LEU A 147 5.27 2.48 19.85
CA LEU A 147 6.25 1.75 19.04
C LEU A 147 7.63 2.44 19.00
N CYS A 148 7.75 3.65 19.53
CA CYS A 148 8.99 4.43 19.50
C CYS A 148 9.95 4.03 20.63
N LEU A 149 11.26 4.28 20.43
CA LEU A 149 12.22 4.14 21.51
C LEU A 149 11.90 5.14 22.64
N PRO A 150 11.97 4.73 23.92
CA PRO A 150 11.61 5.58 25.06
C PRO A 150 12.33 6.94 25.03
N GLY A 151 11.57 8.02 25.21
CA GLY A 151 12.10 9.39 25.21
C GLY A 151 12.46 9.94 23.82
N THR A 152 12.09 9.25 22.74
CA THR A 152 12.36 9.67 21.37
C THR A 152 11.08 9.65 20.50
N GLY A 153 11.14 10.30 19.34
CA GLY A 153 10.14 10.14 18.28
C GLY A 153 10.51 9.09 17.23
N SER A 154 11.56 8.29 17.49
CA SER A 154 12.09 7.32 16.54
C SER A 154 11.43 5.97 16.74
N LEU A 155 10.82 5.43 15.69
CA LEU A 155 10.27 4.07 15.68
C LEU A 155 11.35 3.06 16.08
N ASN A 156 11.00 2.08 16.91
CA ASN A 156 11.93 1.02 17.29
C ASN A 156 12.48 0.33 16.02
N PRO A 157 13.81 0.28 15.81
CA PRO A 157 14.40 -0.27 14.58
C PRO A 157 14.00 -1.72 14.29
N PHE A 158 13.78 -2.54 15.32
CA PHE A 158 13.35 -3.93 15.12
C PHE A 158 11.92 -4.00 14.61
N ILE A 159 11.00 -3.22 15.18
CA ILE A 159 9.61 -3.14 14.72
C ILE A 159 9.58 -2.60 13.29
N HIS A 160 10.34 -1.55 13.03
CA HIS A 160 10.45 -0.94 11.70
C HIS A 160 10.93 -1.92 10.65
N GLN A 161 12.00 -2.67 10.95
CA GLN A 161 12.57 -3.65 10.04
C GLN A 161 11.60 -4.81 9.77
N VAL A 162 11.03 -5.40 10.82
CA VAL A 162 10.13 -6.57 10.68
C VAL A 162 8.88 -6.21 9.88
N VAL A 163 8.21 -5.11 10.22
CA VAL A 163 7.02 -4.68 9.47
C VAL A 163 7.40 -4.21 8.06
N GLY A 164 8.54 -3.54 7.92
CA GLY A 164 9.06 -3.10 6.61
C GLY A 164 9.34 -4.27 5.67
N ASP A 165 9.91 -5.36 6.17
CA ASP A 165 10.17 -6.57 5.39
C ASP A 165 8.88 -7.29 5.00
N LEU A 166 7.91 -7.39 5.92
CA LEU A 166 6.58 -7.92 5.63
C LEU A 166 5.88 -7.12 4.53
N MET A 167 5.93 -5.79 4.61
CA MET A 167 5.35 -4.91 3.58
C MET A 167 6.07 -5.07 2.24
N THR A 168 7.40 -5.14 2.24
CA THR A 168 8.20 -5.34 1.04
C THR A 168 7.85 -6.65 0.33
N LEU A 169 7.77 -7.75 1.08
CA LEU A 169 7.37 -9.06 0.56
C LEU A 169 5.95 -9.03 0.01
N THR A 170 5.02 -8.45 0.76
CA THR A 170 3.60 -8.38 0.39
C THR A 170 3.41 -7.58 -0.90
N ILE A 171 4.03 -6.40 -1.01
CA ILE A 171 3.98 -5.55 -2.21
C ILE A 171 4.58 -6.27 -3.42
N THR A 172 5.73 -6.93 -3.22
CA THR A 172 6.41 -7.67 -4.29
C THR A 172 5.55 -8.85 -4.78
N GLN A 173 4.87 -9.53 -3.86
CA GLN A 173 3.95 -10.63 -4.18
C GLN A 173 2.69 -10.12 -4.90
N THR A 174 2.09 -9.01 -4.46
CA THR A 174 0.92 -8.46 -5.18
C THR A 174 1.29 -8.06 -6.60
N MET A 175 2.48 -7.51 -6.81
CA MET A 175 2.96 -7.14 -8.14
C MET A 175 3.08 -8.33 -9.10
N THR A 176 3.21 -9.58 -8.62
CA THR A 176 3.26 -10.73 -9.53
C THR A 176 1.97 -10.94 -10.30
N PHE A 177 0.85 -10.34 -9.86
CA PHE A 177 -0.40 -10.32 -10.61
C PHE A 177 -0.22 -9.85 -12.05
N TRP A 178 0.69 -8.91 -12.29
CA TRP A 178 0.91 -8.29 -13.59
C TRP A 178 1.92 -9.05 -14.47
N LYS A 179 2.59 -10.10 -13.95
CA LYS A 179 3.53 -10.88 -14.74
C LYS A 179 2.80 -11.62 -15.87
N GLY A 180 3.22 -11.35 -17.11
CA GLY A 180 2.66 -12.00 -18.31
C GLY A 180 1.30 -11.46 -18.76
N LYS A 181 0.86 -10.30 -18.26
CA LYS A 181 -0.41 -9.65 -18.61
C LYS A 181 -0.21 -8.34 -19.36
#